data_AF-A0A7X8CPS6-F1
#
_entry.id   AF-A0A7X8CPS6-F1
#
_cell.length_a   1.000
_cell.length_b   1.000
_cell.length_c   1.000
_cell.angle_alpha   90.00
_cell.angle_beta   90.00
_cell.angle_gamma   90.00
#
_symmetry.space_group_name_H-M   'P 1'
#
loop_
_entity.id
_entity.type
_entity.pdbx_description
1 polymer ?
#
loop_
_entity_poly.entity_id
_entity_poly.type
_entity_poly.pdbx_seq_one_letter_code
_entity_poly.pdbx_strand_id
1 'polypeptide(L)'
;IPLGELKALNPQYKTGLVPGSSKPLSLTLPMSHLGDFIDLSDTIRNFKPDVYLTRINITADPSRSTYVPPDVKGKTKIIYTVKDGDNLGYISEWYKVSLSDLRYWNNIYRNTIRVGQKLAIYVDPSRADYYSKINEMSFAEKQQIAGKPAAAPAGVSFAALPVQEQSGDFITYTVKYGDTIWDIVKRFENVSTTDVLHLNNISDPGRIRVGQVLKIKKKS
;
A
#
# COMPACT_ATOMS: atom_id res chain seq x y z
N ILE A 1 -20.55 33.51 0.81
CA ILE A 1 -21.56 32.54 0.31
C ILE A 1 -22.01 31.63 1.46
N PRO A 2 -23.29 31.67 1.86
CA PRO A 2 -23.87 30.69 2.79
C PRO A 2 -23.66 29.24 2.31
N LEU A 3 -23.29 28.34 3.23
CA LEU A 3 -22.96 26.94 2.89
C LEU A 3 -24.13 26.20 2.22
N GLY A 4 -25.37 26.48 2.64
CA GLY A 4 -26.57 25.87 2.05
C GLY A 4 -26.76 26.25 0.59
N GLU A 5 -26.52 27.52 0.26
CA GLU A 5 -26.60 28.05 -1.11
C GLU A 5 -25.49 27.46 -1.99
N LEU A 6 -24.26 27.41 -1.49
CA LEU A 6 -23.14 26.81 -2.21
C LEU A 6 -23.38 25.32 -2.52
N LYS A 7 -24.01 24.57 -1.61
CA LYS A 7 -24.40 23.17 -1.84
C LYS A 7 -25.52 23.04 -2.87
N ALA A 8 -26.51 23.92 -2.84
CA ALA A 8 -27.61 23.92 -3.80
C ALA A 8 -27.12 24.15 -5.24
N LEU A 9 -26.14 25.05 -5.40
CA LEU A 9 -25.49 25.32 -6.69
C LEU A 9 -24.56 24.19 -7.16
N ASN A 10 -24.10 23.34 -6.24
CA ASN A 10 -23.15 22.26 -6.52
C ASN A 10 -23.66 20.88 -6.07
N PRO A 11 -24.77 20.38 -6.65
CA PRO A 11 -25.38 19.12 -6.25
C PRO A 11 -24.47 17.91 -6.50
N GLN A 12 -23.38 18.05 -7.25
CA GLN A 12 -22.38 17.00 -7.45
C GLN A 12 -21.52 16.71 -6.21
N TYR A 13 -21.43 17.64 -5.25
CA TYR A 13 -20.66 17.47 -4.01
C TYR A 13 -21.55 17.16 -2.80
N LYS A 14 -22.47 16.18 -2.94
CA LYS A 14 -23.48 15.85 -1.91
C LYS A 14 -22.87 15.52 -0.53
N THR A 15 -21.68 14.94 -0.51
CA THR A 15 -20.97 14.56 0.72
C THR A 15 -20.19 15.72 1.35
N GLY A 16 -20.22 16.91 0.74
CA GLY A 16 -19.41 18.06 1.16
C GLY A 16 -17.92 17.92 0.84
N LEU A 17 -17.54 16.89 0.06
CA LEU A 17 -16.17 16.62 -0.35
C LEU A 17 -16.06 16.75 -1.87
N VAL A 18 -15.01 17.43 -2.33
CA VAL A 18 -14.62 17.45 -3.74
C VAL A 18 -13.77 16.20 -3.98
N PRO A 19 -14.26 15.18 -4.70
CA PRO A 19 -13.48 13.98 -4.93
C PRO A 19 -12.20 14.36 -5.68
N GLY A 20 -11.02 14.06 -5.11
CA GLY A 20 -9.71 14.28 -5.73
C GLY A 20 -9.44 13.39 -6.95
N SER A 21 -10.41 13.27 -7.84
CA SER A 21 -10.30 12.58 -9.12
C SER A 21 -9.25 13.28 -9.99
N SER A 22 -8.61 12.53 -10.87
CA SER A 22 -7.66 13.06 -11.86
C SER A 22 -8.36 13.89 -12.95
N LYS A 23 -9.68 14.07 -12.86
CA LYS A 23 -10.47 14.89 -13.76
C LYS A 23 -10.72 16.26 -13.11
N PRO A 24 -10.60 17.36 -13.87
CA PRO A 24 -10.97 18.68 -13.38
C PRO A 24 -12.46 18.69 -13.00
N LEU A 25 -12.77 19.26 -11.84
CA LEU A 25 -14.13 19.38 -11.34
C LEU A 25 -14.49 20.86 -11.22
N SER A 26 -15.66 21.22 -11.74
CA SER A 26 -16.12 22.61 -11.79
C SER A 26 -16.92 22.97 -10.53
N LEU A 27 -16.64 24.13 -9.95
CA LEU A 27 -17.42 24.70 -8.85
C LEU A 27 -18.28 25.84 -9.39
N THR A 28 -19.59 25.74 -9.21
CA THR A 28 -20.56 26.77 -9.57
C THR A 28 -20.71 27.75 -8.42
N LEU A 29 -20.53 29.04 -8.70
CA LEU A 29 -20.59 30.12 -7.71
C LEU A 29 -21.56 31.22 -8.18
N PRO A 30 -22.20 31.95 -7.25
CA PRO A 30 -22.89 33.19 -7.61
C PRO A 30 -21.91 34.18 -8.25
N MET A 31 -22.36 34.89 -9.30
CA MET A 31 -21.51 35.84 -10.05
C MET A 31 -20.85 36.90 -9.17
N SER A 32 -21.51 37.32 -8.09
CA SER A 32 -20.99 38.31 -7.14
C SER A 32 -19.71 37.88 -6.43
N HIS A 33 -19.44 36.57 -6.34
CA HIS A 33 -18.31 36.00 -5.61
C HIS A 33 -17.23 35.41 -6.52
N LEU A 34 -17.35 35.62 -7.83
CA LEU A 34 -16.35 35.12 -8.78
C LEU A 34 -15.00 35.83 -8.60
N GLY A 35 -15.02 37.15 -8.33
CA GLY A 35 -13.80 37.93 -8.06
C GLY A 35 -13.04 37.42 -6.85
N ASP A 36 -13.73 37.31 -5.69
CA ASP A 36 -13.17 36.77 -4.45
C ASP A 36 -12.55 35.37 -4.66
N PHE A 37 -13.18 34.53 -5.48
CA PHE A 37 -12.69 33.19 -5.76
C PHE A 37 -11.41 33.18 -6.61
N ILE A 38 -11.29 34.09 -7.57
CA ILE A 38 -10.08 34.25 -8.38
C ILE A 38 -8.93 34.68 -7.48
N ASP A 39 -9.17 35.70 -6.64
CA ASP A 39 -8.18 36.26 -5.73
C ASP A 39 -7.72 35.26 -4.67
N LEU A 40 -8.63 34.42 -4.18
CA LEU A 40 -8.35 33.41 -3.15
C LEU A 40 -8.04 32.02 -3.72
N SER A 41 -7.87 31.89 -5.04
CA SER A 41 -7.78 30.58 -5.71
C SER A 41 -6.67 29.68 -5.15
N ASP A 42 -5.49 30.24 -4.89
CA ASP A 42 -4.36 29.50 -4.31
C ASP A 42 -4.61 29.11 -2.85
N THR A 43 -5.15 30.03 -2.04
CA THR A 43 -5.51 29.76 -0.65
C THR A 43 -6.56 28.66 -0.54
N ILE A 44 -7.56 28.67 -1.42
CA ILE A 44 -8.62 27.67 -1.49
C ILE A 44 -8.04 26.30 -1.87
N ARG A 45 -7.14 26.25 -2.86
CA ARG A 45 -6.51 24.99 -3.32
C ARG A 45 -5.59 24.38 -2.26
N ASN A 46 -4.91 25.21 -1.49
CA ASN A 46 -3.96 24.77 -0.45
C ASN A 46 -4.60 24.58 0.94
N PHE A 47 -5.90 24.84 1.08
CA PHE A 47 -6.58 24.68 2.35
C PHE A 47 -6.80 23.20 2.68
N LYS A 48 -5.95 22.67 3.57
CA LYS A 48 -6.04 21.29 4.10
C LYS A 48 -6.24 20.25 2.98
N PRO A 49 -5.36 20.18 1.96
CA PRO A 49 -5.50 19.26 0.84
C PRO A 49 -5.58 17.80 1.31
N ASP A 50 -4.88 17.45 2.39
CA ASP A 50 -4.90 16.11 2.99
C ASP A 50 -6.26 15.73 3.59
N VAL A 51 -7.07 16.72 3.96
CA VAL A 51 -8.41 16.51 4.53
C VAL A 51 -9.48 16.48 3.44
N TYR A 52 -9.41 17.40 2.47
CA TYR A 52 -10.50 17.63 1.52
C TYR A 52 -10.26 17.11 0.09
N LEU A 53 -9.00 16.94 -0.33
CA LEU A 53 -8.62 16.45 -1.66
C LEU A 53 -8.13 14.98 -1.63
N THR A 54 -8.11 14.34 -0.45
CA THR A 54 -7.73 12.94 -0.38
C THR A 54 -8.84 12.04 -0.93
N ARG A 55 -8.45 11.14 -1.85
CA ARG A 55 -9.23 9.93 -2.16
C ARG A 55 -9.30 8.94 -0.97
N ILE A 56 -8.61 9.26 0.14
CA ILE A 56 -7.96 8.29 1.04
C ILE A 56 -8.54 8.29 2.46
N ASN A 57 -9.37 9.26 2.85
CA ASN A 57 -10.01 9.24 4.16
C ASN A 57 -11.36 8.53 4.20
N ILE A 58 -11.61 7.58 3.27
CA ILE A 58 -12.38 6.41 3.69
C ILE A 58 -11.41 5.52 4.47
N THR A 59 -11.03 5.95 5.67
CA THR A 59 -11.16 4.98 6.77
C THR A 59 -12.54 4.41 6.56
N ALA A 60 -12.66 3.10 6.33
CA ALA A 60 -13.83 2.42 6.85
C ALA A 60 -13.77 2.75 8.34
N ASP A 61 -14.39 3.86 8.73
CA ASP A 61 -14.63 4.14 10.11
C ASP A 61 -15.46 2.94 10.52
N PRO A 62 -14.93 2.04 11.36
CA PRO A 62 -15.70 0.88 11.74
C PRO A 62 -16.94 1.31 12.56
N SER A 63 -17.08 2.59 12.93
CA SER A 63 -18.31 3.16 13.44
C SER A 63 -19.41 3.35 12.37
N ARG A 64 -19.04 3.57 11.09
CA ARG A 64 -19.98 3.63 9.94
C ARG A 64 -20.14 2.30 9.22
N SER A 65 -19.19 1.36 9.35
CA SER A 65 -19.53 -0.03 9.04
C SER A 65 -20.45 -0.52 10.14
N THR A 66 -21.73 -0.77 9.83
CA THR A 66 -22.67 -1.47 10.72
C THR A 66 -22.25 -2.91 11.06
N TYR A 67 -21.05 -3.31 10.64
CA TYR A 67 -20.53 -4.65 10.72
C TYR A 67 -19.29 -4.66 11.60
N VAL A 68 -19.52 -4.92 12.89
CA VAL A 68 -18.46 -5.38 13.79
C VAL A 68 -18.46 -6.91 13.69
N PRO A 69 -17.36 -7.52 13.23
CA PRO A 69 -17.22 -8.97 13.22
C PRO A 69 -17.55 -9.60 14.58
N PRO A 70 -18.36 -10.67 14.65
CA PRO A 70 -18.67 -11.33 15.92
C PRO A 70 -17.43 -12.00 16.57
N ASP A 71 -16.38 -12.29 15.79
CA ASP A 71 -15.14 -12.97 16.21
C ASP A 71 -14.06 -12.05 16.85
N VAL A 72 -14.40 -10.79 17.13
CA VAL A 72 -13.49 -9.87 17.87
C VAL A 72 -13.73 -9.87 19.38
N LYS A 73 -14.60 -10.74 19.90
CA LYS A 73 -14.88 -10.84 21.34
C LYS A 73 -13.61 -11.20 22.12
N GLY A 74 -13.17 -10.30 23.00
CA GLY A 74 -11.98 -10.48 23.83
C GLY A 74 -10.65 -10.07 23.17
N LYS A 75 -10.68 -9.46 21.97
CA LYS A 75 -9.48 -8.92 21.31
C LYS A 75 -9.40 -7.41 21.48
N THR A 76 -8.20 -6.88 21.63
CA THR A 76 -7.94 -5.43 21.67
C THR A 76 -7.71 -4.91 20.26
N LYS A 77 -8.34 -3.77 19.93
CA LYS A 77 -8.21 -3.11 18.64
C LYS A 77 -6.99 -2.18 18.64
N ILE A 78 -6.09 -2.38 17.69
CA ILE A 78 -4.94 -1.52 17.38
C ILE A 78 -5.13 -0.92 16.00
N ILE A 79 -4.72 0.33 15.82
CA ILE A 79 -4.74 1.00 14.51
C ILE A 79 -3.31 1.05 13.98
N TYR A 80 -3.11 0.46 12.80
CA TYR A 80 -1.86 0.51 12.07
C TYR A 80 -1.97 1.44 10.86
N THR A 81 -0.99 2.32 10.66
CA THR A 81 -0.93 3.16 9.45
C THR A 81 0.03 2.51 8.47
N VAL A 82 -0.48 2.14 7.28
CA VAL A 82 0.31 1.54 6.21
C VAL A 82 1.42 2.50 5.78
N LYS A 83 2.67 2.02 5.80
CA LYS A 83 3.86 2.74 5.36
C LYS A 83 4.29 2.29 3.96
N ASP A 84 5.23 3.01 3.37
CA ASP A 84 5.81 2.63 2.09
C ASP A 84 6.50 1.25 2.17
N GLY A 85 6.26 0.39 1.18
CA GLY A 85 6.76 -0.99 1.15
C GLY A 85 5.97 -2.01 1.97
N ASP A 86 4.94 -1.60 2.72
CA ASP A 86 4.10 -2.53 3.47
C ASP A 86 3.16 -3.34 2.57
N ASN A 87 2.92 -4.60 2.96
CA ASN A 87 1.86 -5.42 2.38
C ASN A 87 1.06 -6.13 3.48
N LEU A 88 -0.17 -6.55 3.16
CA LEU A 88 -1.03 -7.21 4.15
C LEU A 88 -0.41 -8.49 4.73
N GLY A 89 0.43 -9.20 3.97
CA GLY A 89 1.11 -10.41 4.43
C GLY A 89 2.10 -10.11 5.56
N TYR A 90 2.94 -9.08 5.38
CA TYR A 90 3.87 -8.63 6.41
C TYR A 90 3.14 -8.12 7.65
N ILE A 91 2.11 -7.30 7.45
CA ILE A 91 1.31 -6.78 8.56
C ILE A 91 0.66 -7.94 9.32
N SER A 92 0.12 -8.95 8.63
CA SER A 92 -0.45 -10.12 9.31
C SER A 92 0.60 -10.90 10.11
N GLU A 93 1.82 -11.04 9.59
CA GLU A 93 2.91 -11.77 10.23
C GLU A 93 3.44 -11.03 11.48
N TRP A 94 3.64 -9.71 11.37
CA TRP A 94 4.13 -8.88 12.47
C TRP A 94 3.16 -8.88 13.66
N TYR A 95 1.86 -8.86 13.38
CA TYR A 95 0.81 -8.85 14.38
C TYR A 95 0.34 -10.25 14.78
N LYS A 96 0.90 -11.32 14.19
CA LYS A 96 0.53 -12.73 14.40
C LYS A 96 -0.98 -12.98 14.26
N VAL A 97 -1.60 -12.35 13.26
CA VAL A 97 -3.01 -12.53 12.90
C VAL A 97 -3.11 -13.20 11.53
N SER A 98 -4.25 -13.82 11.22
CA SER A 98 -4.44 -14.39 9.88
C SER A 98 -4.68 -13.28 8.85
N LEU A 99 -4.19 -13.50 7.62
CA LEU A 99 -4.43 -12.57 6.50
C LEU A 99 -5.94 -12.44 6.20
N SER A 100 -6.69 -13.53 6.34
CA SER A 100 -8.14 -13.55 6.18
C SER A 100 -8.84 -12.64 7.19
N ASP A 101 -8.45 -12.69 8.46
CA ASP A 101 -9.06 -11.88 9.51
C ASP A 101 -8.72 -10.40 9.31
N LEU A 102 -7.45 -10.09 9.02
CA LEU A 102 -7.02 -8.72 8.75
C LEU A 102 -7.80 -8.10 7.58
N ARG A 103 -8.03 -8.87 6.52
CA ARG A 103 -8.86 -8.44 5.38
C ARG A 103 -10.32 -8.25 5.79
N TYR A 104 -10.86 -9.19 6.53
CA TYR A 104 -12.25 -9.20 6.96
C TYR A 104 -12.57 -8.01 7.88
N TRP A 105 -11.71 -7.70 8.86
CA TRP A 105 -11.87 -6.56 9.77
C TRP A 105 -11.83 -5.20 9.06
N ASN A 106 -11.13 -5.12 7.92
CA ASN A 106 -10.93 -3.89 7.16
C ASN A 106 -11.74 -3.85 5.86
N ASN A 107 -12.65 -4.81 5.65
CA ASN A 107 -13.44 -4.96 4.43
C ASN A 107 -12.60 -4.94 3.13
N ILE A 108 -11.47 -5.64 3.14
CA ILE A 108 -10.54 -5.68 2.00
C ILE A 108 -10.78 -6.96 1.18
N TYR A 109 -11.37 -6.80 0.00
CA TYR A 109 -11.70 -7.92 -0.88
C TYR A 109 -10.49 -8.55 -1.60
N ARG A 110 -9.34 -7.86 -1.67
CA ARG A 110 -8.11 -8.35 -2.29
C ARG A 110 -6.91 -8.09 -1.36
N ASN A 111 -5.71 -7.93 -1.91
CA ASN A 111 -4.50 -7.61 -1.16
C ASN A 111 -3.99 -6.17 -1.40
N THR A 112 -4.81 -5.34 -2.05
CA THR A 112 -4.42 -3.98 -2.39
C THR A 112 -4.64 -3.05 -1.19
N ILE A 113 -3.54 -2.47 -0.71
CA ILE A 113 -3.53 -1.42 0.32
C ILE A 113 -2.75 -0.21 -0.20
N ARG A 114 -2.99 0.97 0.38
CA ARG A 114 -2.33 2.22 0.01
C ARG A 114 -1.54 2.78 1.17
N VAL A 115 -0.41 3.42 0.88
CA VAL A 115 0.37 4.16 1.89
C VAL A 115 -0.53 5.22 2.55
N GLY A 116 -0.45 5.34 3.87
CA GLY A 116 -1.28 6.20 4.70
C GLY A 116 -2.65 5.61 5.08
N GLN A 117 -3.04 4.47 4.53
CA GLN A 117 -4.29 3.79 4.91
C GLN A 117 -4.21 3.29 6.35
N LYS A 118 -5.25 3.54 7.15
CA LYS A 118 -5.37 3.02 8.51
C LYS A 118 -6.07 1.66 8.50
N LEU A 119 -5.46 0.68 9.15
CA LEU A 119 -5.99 -0.68 9.30
C LEU A 119 -6.30 -0.95 10.77
N ALA A 120 -7.50 -1.47 11.03
CA ALA A 120 -7.87 -2.02 12.32
C ALA A 120 -7.35 -3.46 12.44
N ILE A 121 -6.56 -3.72 13.47
CA ILE A 121 -5.97 -5.02 13.77
C ILE A 121 -6.44 -5.44 15.16
N TYR A 122 -7.07 -6.60 15.26
CA TYR A 122 -7.54 -7.14 16.53
C TYR A 122 -6.55 -8.20 17.03
N VAL A 123 -5.92 -7.92 18.17
CA VAL A 123 -4.88 -8.78 18.75
C VAL A 123 -5.28 -9.23 20.16
N ASP A 124 -4.55 -10.20 20.69
CA ASP A 124 -4.69 -10.60 22.08
C ASP A 124 -4.39 -9.42 23.02
N PRO A 125 -5.25 -9.11 24.01
CA PRO A 125 -5.04 -8.01 24.95
C PRO A 125 -3.69 -8.07 25.66
N SER A 126 -3.19 -9.27 25.95
CA SER A 126 -1.94 -9.52 26.66
C SER A 126 -0.71 -9.03 25.89
N ARG A 127 -0.83 -8.82 24.58
CA ARG A 127 0.26 -8.40 23.70
C ARG A 127 0.00 -7.05 23.02
N ALA A 128 -1.07 -6.36 23.40
CA ALA A 128 -1.48 -5.13 22.74
C ALA A 128 -0.39 -4.03 22.80
N ASP A 129 0.29 -3.91 23.94
CA ASP A 129 1.36 -2.92 24.13
C ASP A 129 2.60 -3.22 23.26
N TYR A 130 2.91 -4.51 23.06
CA TYR A 130 3.99 -4.95 22.18
C TYR A 130 3.70 -4.56 20.73
N TYR A 131 2.50 -4.86 20.25
CA TYR A 131 2.08 -4.62 18.87
C TYR A 131 1.86 -3.13 18.54
N SER A 132 1.61 -2.30 19.55
CA SER A 132 1.49 -0.84 19.36
C SER A 132 2.83 -0.22 18.94
N LYS A 133 3.96 -0.71 19.46
CA LYS A 133 5.32 -0.24 19.10
C LYS A 133 5.68 -0.53 17.63
N ILE A 134 5.11 -1.59 17.06
CA ILE A 134 5.32 -1.95 15.65
C ILE A 134 4.81 -0.84 14.72
N ASN A 135 3.80 -0.05 15.12
CA ASN A 135 3.35 1.07 14.29
C ASN A 135 4.44 2.14 14.13
N GLU A 136 5.31 2.32 15.12
CA GLU A 136 6.34 3.36 15.13
C GLU A 136 7.62 2.92 14.42
N MET A 137 7.95 1.62 14.48
CA MET A 137 9.17 1.04 13.90
C MET A 137 9.30 1.26 12.38
N SER A 138 10.54 1.26 11.90
CA SER A 138 10.87 1.28 10.47
C SER A 138 10.59 -0.09 9.82
N PHE A 139 10.46 -0.12 8.49
CA PHE A 139 10.23 -1.37 7.75
C PHE A 139 11.33 -2.42 8.02
N ALA A 140 12.59 -1.99 8.07
CA ALA A 140 13.74 -2.85 8.30
C ALA A 140 13.69 -3.54 9.68
N GLU A 141 13.32 -2.80 10.72
CA GLU A 141 13.20 -3.34 12.08
C GLU A 141 12.05 -4.35 12.19
N LYS A 142 10.91 -4.06 11.55
CA LYS A 142 9.77 -5.00 11.54
C LYS A 142 10.07 -6.29 10.82
N GLN A 143 10.87 -6.24 9.76
CA GLN A 143 11.28 -7.44 9.02
C GLN A 143 12.05 -8.43 9.91
N GLN A 144 12.85 -7.93 10.86
CA GLN A 144 13.58 -8.78 11.81
C GLN A 144 12.66 -9.46 12.83
N ILE A 145 11.57 -8.80 13.24
CA ILE A 145 10.62 -9.30 14.25
C ILE A 145 9.86 -10.56 13.78
N ALA A 146 9.65 -10.72 12.47
CA ALA A 146 9.00 -11.90 11.90
C ALA A 146 9.85 -13.18 12.02
N GLY A 147 11.02 -13.15 12.67
CA GLY A 147 11.89 -14.31 12.86
C GLY A 147 12.56 -14.77 11.57
N LYS A 148 12.58 -13.92 10.54
CA LYS A 148 13.31 -14.14 9.32
C LYS A 148 14.27 -12.97 9.11
N PRO A 149 15.59 -13.18 9.23
CA PRO A 149 16.53 -12.07 9.12
C PRO A 149 16.37 -11.41 7.76
N ALA A 150 16.41 -10.07 7.72
CA ALA A 150 16.82 -9.38 6.50
C ALA A 150 18.24 -9.87 6.23
N ALA A 151 18.39 -10.80 5.28
CA ALA A 151 19.68 -11.36 4.94
C ALA A 151 20.53 -10.28 4.25
N ALA A 152 21.26 -9.50 5.06
CA ALA A 152 22.60 -9.07 4.70
C ALA A 152 23.48 -10.32 4.47
N PRO A 153 24.46 -10.26 3.55
CA PRO A 153 25.06 -11.44 2.95
C PRO A 153 26.02 -12.10 3.94
N ALA A 154 25.56 -13.12 4.68
CA ALA A 154 26.43 -14.03 5.40
C ALA A 154 26.47 -15.34 4.64
N GLY A 155 27.68 -15.75 4.27
CA GLY A 155 27.97 -16.78 3.29
C GLY A 155 27.27 -18.11 3.57
N VAL A 156 26.42 -18.51 2.63
CA VAL A 156 26.22 -19.92 2.32
C VAL A 156 27.36 -20.33 1.41
N SER A 157 28.28 -21.13 1.97
CA SER A 157 29.31 -21.83 1.20
C SER A 157 28.61 -22.78 0.23
N PHE A 158 28.50 -22.37 -1.03
CA PHE A 158 28.20 -23.27 -2.14
C PHE A 158 29.52 -23.94 -2.53
N ALA A 159 29.75 -25.15 -2.05
CA ALA A 159 30.79 -26.00 -2.60
C ALA A 159 30.32 -26.56 -3.96
N ALA A 160 31.07 -26.19 -5.00
CA ALA A 160 31.13 -26.73 -6.37
C ALA A 160 29.94 -26.44 -7.33
N LEU A 161 30.07 -25.89 -8.54
CA LEU A 161 31.17 -25.40 -9.41
C LEU A 161 30.56 -24.39 -10.42
N PRO A 162 31.38 -23.56 -11.12
CA PRO A 162 30.92 -22.38 -11.84
C PRO A 162 30.49 -22.69 -13.28
N VAL A 163 29.45 -22.03 -13.76
CA VAL A 163 29.33 -21.71 -15.20
C VAL A 163 28.83 -20.27 -15.32
N GLN A 164 29.79 -19.37 -15.53
CA GLN A 164 29.53 -18.12 -16.22
C GLN A 164 29.21 -18.49 -17.67
N GLU A 165 27.96 -18.33 -18.08
CA GLU A 165 27.64 -18.23 -19.49
C GLU A 165 27.19 -16.80 -19.77
N GLN A 166 28.16 -16.00 -20.22
CA GLN A 166 27.92 -14.73 -20.89
C GLN A 166 27.22 -15.03 -22.22
N SER A 167 25.90 -15.18 -22.19
CA SER A 167 25.07 -14.82 -23.35
C SER A 167 24.68 -13.36 -23.13
N GLY A 168 25.39 -12.46 -23.83
CA GLY A 168 25.49 -11.01 -23.57
C GLY A 168 24.21 -10.16 -23.65
N ASP A 169 23.03 -10.76 -23.48
CA ASP A 169 21.71 -10.12 -23.59
C ASP A 169 20.86 -10.28 -22.31
N PHE A 170 21.27 -11.11 -21.34
CA PHE A 170 20.47 -11.42 -20.14
C PHE A 170 21.25 -11.29 -18.83
N ILE A 171 20.62 -10.66 -17.83
CA ILE A 171 21.02 -10.62 -16.42
C ILE A 171 20.20 -11.66 -15.66
N THR A 172 20.84 -12.46 -14.81
CA THR A 172 20.12 -13.38 -13.91
C THR A 172 19.96 -12.76 -12.53
N TYR A 173 18.78 -12.93 -11.93
CA TYR A 173 18.46 -12.45 -10.59
C TYR A 173 17.84 -13.56 -9.75
N THR A 174 18.43 -13.85 -8.60
CA THR A 174 17.86 -14.79 -7.64
C THR A 174 16.85 -14.06 -6.76
N VAL A 175 15.59 -14.46 -6.83
CA VAL A 175 14.47 -13.89 -6.05
C VAL A 175 14.80 -13.99 -4.56
N LYS A 176 14.92 -12.83 -3.90
CA LYS A 176 15.12 -12.77 -2.45
C LYS A 176 13.77 -12.77 -1.73
N TYR A 177 13.80 -13.05 -0.43
CA TYR A 177 12.60 -13.08 0.37
C TYR A 177 11.93 -11.71 0.38
N GLY A 178 10.69 -11.65 -0.13
CA GLY A 178 9.93 -10.42 -0.20
C GLY A 178 10.04 -9.65 -1.51
N ASP A 179 10.87 -10.09 -2.44
CA ASP A 179 10.88 -9.51 -3.77
C ASP A 179 9.58 -9.87 -4.51
N THR A 180 8.96 -8.87 -5.12
CA THR A 180 7.93 -9.08 -6.15
C THR A 180 8.58 -8.97 -7.54
N ILE A 181 7.99 -9.56 -8.60
CA ILE A 181 8.46 -9.32 -9.99
C ILE A 181 8.60 -7.83 -10.24
N TRP A 182 7.65 -7.03 -9.74
CA TRP A 182 7.64 -5.60 -9.95
C TRP A 182 8.85 -4.91 -9.30
N ASP A 183 9.18 -5.26 -8.06
CA ASP A 183 10.34 -4.69 -7.36
C ASP A 183 11.67 -5.10 -7.99
N ILE A 184 11.75 -6.32 -8.50
CA ILE A 184 12.93 -6.81 -9.21
C ILE A 184 13.09 -6.03 -10.51
N VAL A 185 12.04 -5.98 -11.32
CA VAL A 185 12.03 -5.32 -12.63
C VAL A 185 12.31 -3.83 -12.51
N LYS A 186 11.78 -3.15 -11.49
CA LYS A 186 12.02 -1.72 -11.25
C LYS A 186 13.50 -1.39 -11.04
N ARG A 187 14.32 -2.34 -10.58
CA ARG A 187 15.77 -2.17 -10.40
C ARG A 187 16.55 -2.28 -11.71
N PHE A 188 15.93 -2.79 -12.77
CA PHE A 188 16.52 -2.90 -14.10
C PHE A 188 15.87 -1.87 -15.01
N GLU A 189 16.65 -0.88 -15.45
CA GLU A 189 16.18 0.18 -16.33
C GLU A 189 15.64 -0.43 -17.64
N ASN A 190 14.46 0.04 -18.08
CA ASN A 190 13.80 -0.31 -19.34
C ASN A 190 13.38 -1.79 -19.52
N VAL A 191 13.09 -2.49 -18.43
CA VAL A 191 12.54 -3.86 -18.45
C VAL A 191 11.05 -3.85 -18.11
N SER A 192 10.23 -4.57 -18.88
CA SER A 192 8.81 -4.76 -18.55
C SER A 192 8.60 -6.02 -17.71
N THR A 193 7.64 -5.95 -16.77
CA THR A 193 7.22 -7.11 -15.96
C THR A 193 6.67 -8.23 -16.83
N THR A 194 5.94 -7.90 -17.89
CA THR A 194 5.42 -8.87 -18.87
C THR A 194 6.55 -9.63 -19.55
N ASP A 195 7.61 -8.94 -19.94
CA ASP A 195 8.69 -9.52 -20.73
C ASP A 195 9.51 -10.50 -19.88
N VAL A 196 9.77 -10.15 -18.61
CA VAL A 196 10.45 -11.05 -17.66
C VAL A 196 9.59 -12.28 -17.33
N LEU A 197 8.29 -12.11 -17.19
CA LEU A 197 7.37 -13.23 -16.94
C LEU A 197 7.35 -14.22 -18.11
N HIS A 198 7.21 -13.71 -19.34
CA HIS A 198 7.23 -14.52 -20.55
C HIS A 198 8.58 -15.22 -20.74
N LEU A 199 9.69 -14.52 -20.50
CA LEU A 199 11.04 -15.06 -20.62
C LEU A 199 11.33 -16.22 -19.66
N ASN A 200 10.63 -16.27 -18.52
CA ASN A 200 10.79 -17.31 -17.50
C ASN A 200 9.64 -18.31 -17.47
N ASN A 201 8.74 -18.29 -18.48
CA ASN A 201 7.55 -19.15 -18.56
C ASN A 201 6.64 -19.03 -17.32
N ILE A 202 6.51 -17.84 -16.75
CA ILE A 202 5.71 -17.56 -15.56
C ILE A 202 4.43 -16.84 -15.99
N SER A 203 3.28 -17.49 -15.81
CA SER A 203 1.98 -16.90 -16.20
C SER A 203 1.41 -15.94 -15.15
N ASP A 204 1.87 -16.02 -13.90
CA ASP A 204 1.34 -15.24 -12.78
C ASP A 204 2.51 -14.66 -11.95
N PRO A 205 2.62 -13.32 -11.82
CA PRO A 205 3.63 -12.68 -10.99
C PRO A 205 3.59 -13.09 -9.52
N GLY A 206 2.48 -13.60 -9.00
CA GLY A 206 2.39 -14.11 -7.64
C GLY A 206 3.10 -15.45 -7.42
N ARG A 207 3.52 -16.15 -8.49
CA ARG A 207 4.07 -17.51 -8.41
C ARG A 207 5.57 -17.58 -8.23
N ILE A 208 6.27 -16.45 -8.21
CA ILE A 208 7.71 -16.49 -7.93
C ILE A 208 7.98 -16.95 -6.51
N ARG A 209 9.00 -17.79 -6.39
CA ARG A 209 9.43 -18.33 -5.10
C ARG A 209 10.80 -17.79 -4.74
N VAL A 210 11.01 -17.63 -3.45
CA VAL A 210 12.31 -17.25 -2.91
C VAL A 210 13.34 -18.32 -3.27
N GLY A 211 14.49 -17.89 -3.79
CA GLY A 211 15.53 -18.75 -4.34
C GLY A 211 15.35 -19.11 -5.82
N GLN A 212 14.24 -18.72 -6.45
CA GLN A 212 14.05 -18.89 -7.89
C GLN A 212 14.96 -17.94 -8.67
N VAL A 213 15.60 -18.45 -9.73
CA VAL A 213 16.44 -17.63 -10.62
C VAL A 213 15.58 -17.13 -11.77
N LEU A 214 15.54 -15.82 -11.97
CA LEU A 214 14.87 -15.16 -13.09
C LEU A 214 15.91 -14.68 -14.09
N LYS A 215 15.64 -14.95 -15.37
CA LYS A 215 16.35 -14.36 -16.51
C LYS A 215 15.70 -13.03 -16.85
N ILE A 216 16.49 -11.98 -17.00
CA ILE A 216 16.03 -10.62 -17.27
C ILE A 216 16.77 -10.10 -18.49
N LYS A 217 16.06 -9.69 -19.54
CA LYS A 217 16.71 -9.19 -20.76
C LYS A 217 17.22 -7.77 -20.52
N LYS A 218 18.51 -7.51 -20.76
CA LYS A 218 19.05 -6.15 -20.78
C LYS A 218 18.76 -5.56 -22.16
N LYS A 219 17.98 -4.49 -22.22
CA LYS A 219 17.79 -3.77 -23.49
C LYS A 219 19.02 -2.88 -23.68
N SER A 220 19.78 -3.14 -24.75
CA SER A 220 20.87 -2.27 -25.20
C SER A 220 20.33 -0.94 -25.72
#